data_AF-A0A5C7RLN4-F1
#
_entry.id   AF-A0A5C7RLN4-F1
#
_cell.length_a   1.000
_cell.length_b   1.000
_cell.length_c   1.000
_cell.angle_alpha   90.00
_cell.angle_beta   90.00
_cell.angle_gamma   90.00
#
_symmetry.space_group_name_H-M   'P 1'
#
loop_
_entity.id
_entity.type
_entity.pdbx_description
1 polymer ?
#
loop_
_entity_poly.entity_id
_entity_poly.type
_entity_poly.pdbx_seq_one_letter_code
_entity_poly.pdbx_strand_id
1 'polypeptide(L)'
;MPNYRIIESVGRGTEDVNNWGDIEHHHPSQALREPGRVYARINGRAEEVASDYNGTAIYTPGGQLMVSKDFILQDSQTGSANVPVPSPANGYIGEVDRRNGFVTILDRPGGEVMFRLRHMDVGQDIQPGAQVQYGQPLGTQSGYGRGDPNYYGTHVHIDANVRYLDQADRYVRDMATGVITTDRRPENVANVTNPVPPTEQISGNFPPPPPQALADGVIRQGERGPDVALLQEALRRADARDNQGREVVQDGDFGGRTREAVQNYQRAYNQQHPDNPLPTDGVAEQRTLAALGVVQQQDRARNDPAAPADPLPQQRQGANGAVPIDQPGNPAYALYGQAYRELGDLPAGTFGNDQERVNAAATLAAGAYRQGMDRIADVVQNDQGRLFALDRQADDPSARVAWANLQDARGQSVQQSTDQVGQHQRAQEAQPRVEQAPGLQSPEVNQPEVAAPRR
;
A
#
# COMPACT_ATOMS: atom_id res chain seq x y z
N MET A 1 -2.71 -1.72 35.47
CA MET A 1 -2.96 -0.62 34.52
C MET A 1 -4.06 -1.12 33.60
N PRO A 2 -5.05 -0.29 33.23
CA PRO A 2 -6.07 -0.74 32.31
C PRO A 2 -5.37 -1.06 30.98
N ASN A 3 -5.40 -2.31 30.57
CA ASN A 3 -4.77 -2.77 29.33
C ASN A 3 -5.86 -3.35 28.44
N TYR A 4 -5.76 -3.05 27.15
CA TYR A 4 -6.56 -3.74 26.15
C TYR A 4 -6.14 -5.21 26.08
N ARG A 5 -7.13 -6.08 25.95
CA ARG A 5 -6.98 -7.44 25.43
C ARG A 5 -7.97 -7.57 24.28
N ILE A 6 -7.50 -8.10 23.16
CA ILE A 6 -8.38 -8.38 22.02
C ILE A 6 -8.72 -9.86 22.09
N ILE A 7 -10.02 -10.14 22.06
CA ILE A 7 -10.51 -11.51 22.01
C ILE A 7 -11.33 -11.72 20.74
N GLU A 8 -11.23 -12.92 20.22
CA GLU A 8 -12.06 -13.41 19.13
C GLU A 8 -12.93 -14.57 19.60
N SER A 9 -14.18 -14.63 19.12
CA SER A 9 -15.13 -15.69 19.46
C SER A 9 -15.06 -16.82 18.44
N VAL A 10 -14.24 -17.84 18.71
CA VAL A 10 -14.15 -19.05 17.87
C VAL A 10 -15.00 -20.19 18.45
N GLY A 11 -16.12 -20.50 17.79
CA GLY A 11 -17.01 -21.60 18.20
C GLY A 11 -17.62 -21.43 19.60
N ARG A 12 -17.09 -22.15 20.61
CA ARG A 12 -17.51 -22.06 22.02
C ARG A 12 -16.46 -21.45 22.96
N GLY A 13 -15.32 -21.02 22.43
CA GLY A 13 -14.21 -20.44 23.19
C GLY A 13 -13.88 -19.01 22.76
N THR A 14 -12.98 -18.39 23.50
CA THR A 14 -12.38 -17.10 23.14
C THR A 14 -10.88 -17.26 23.01
N GLU A 15 -10.30 -16.75 21.93
CA GLU A 15 -8.85 -16.77 21.69
C GLU A 15 -8.22 -15.39 21.84
N ASP A 16 -6.94 -15.38 22.21
CA ASP A 16 -6.16 -14.15 22.35
C ASP A 16 -5.56 -13.74 21.02
N VAL A 17 -5.86 -12.51 20.63
CA VAL A 17 -5.36 -11.91 19.39
C VAL A 17 -4.16 -11.04 19.72
N ASN A 18 -3.01 -11.35 19.11
CA ASN A 18 -1.76 -10.61 19.30
C ASN A 18 -1.32 -9.86 18.04
N ASN A 19 -1.81 -10.25 16.87
CA ASN A 19 -1.55 -9.58 15.60
C ASN A 19 -2.80 -9.63 14.68
N TRP A 20 -2.81 -8.81 13.62
CA TRP A 20 -3.97 -8.73 12.71
C TRP A 20 -4.29 -10.05 12.02
N GLY A 21 -3.26 -10.87 11.81
CA GLY A 21 -3.40 -12.18 11.22
C GLY A 21 -3.99 -13.23 12.17
N ASP A 22 -4.02 -13.00 13.48
CA ASP A 22 -4.66 -13.94 14.42
C ASP A 22 -6.18 -13.83 14.33
N ILE A 23 -6.70 -12.66 13.97
CA ILE A 23 -8.13 -12.43 13.81
C ILE A 23 -8.60 -13.20 12.56
N GLU A 24 -9.59 -14.06 12.73
CA GLU A 24 -10.27 -14.74 11.63
C GLU A 24 -10.96 -13.73 10.69
N HIS A 25 -11.55 -14.24 9.63
CA HIS A 25 -12.40 -13.42 8.79
C HIS A 25 -13.69 -13.12 9.54
N HIS A 26 -14.26 -11.93 9.32
CA HIS A 26 -15.49 -11.47 9.99
C HIS A 26 -16.64 -12.50 9.94
N HIS A 27 -16.65 -13.44 8.99
CA HIS A 27 -17.27 -14.76 9.15
C HIS A 27 -16.32 -15.92 8.81
N PRO A 28 -15.99 -16.81 9.78
CA PRO A 28 -15.09 -17.91 9.52
C PRO A 28 -15.81 -19.08 8.85
N SER A 29 -15.83 -19.06 7.51
CA SER A 29 -16.18 -20.23 6.71
C SER A 29 -14.98 -20.80 5.99
N GLN A 30 -14.71 -22.08 6.27
CA GLN A 30 -13.68 -22.85 5.56
C GLN A 30 -13.96 -22.94 4.05
N ALA A 31 -15.20 -22.75 3.62
CA ALA A 31 -15.57 -22.77 2.21
C ALA A 31 -15.28 -21.44 1.49
N LEU A 32 -14.99 -20.35 2.23
CA LEU A 32 -14.73 -19.00 1.71
C LEU A 32 -15.77 -18.56 0.66
N ARG A 33 -17.02 -18.97 0.87
CA ARG A 33 -18.13 -18.81 -0.06
C ARG A 33 -19.42 -18.80 0.72
N GLU A 34 -19.88 -17.59 1.03
CA GLU A 34 -21.09 -17.36 1.80
C GLU A 34 -22.00 -16.36 1.09
N PRO A 35 -23.33 -16.55 1.12
CA PRO A 35 -24.26 -15.56 0.59
C PRO A 35 -24.07 -14.20 1.25
N GLY A 36 -23.98 -13.13 0.45
CA GLY A 36 -23.83 -11.76 0.95
C GLY A 36 -22.41 -11.35 1.35
N ARG A 37 -21.41 -12.22 1.14
CA ARG A 37 -20.00 -12.00 1.50
C ARG A 37 -19.10 -12.04 0.28
N VAL A 38 -17.93 -11.45 0.41
CA VAL A 38 -16.93 -11.39 -0.65
C VAL A 38 -15.59 -11.79 -0.08
N TYR A 39 -14.89 -12.67 -0.79
CA TYR A 39 -13.59 -13.20 -0.36
C TYR A 39 -12.56 -12.98 -1.46
N ALA A 40 -11.37 -12.54 -1.06
CA ALA A 40 -10.22 -12.37 -1.94
C ALA A 40 -8.95 -12.88 -1.25
N ARG A 41 -7.98 -13.32 -2.04
CA ARG A 41 -6.63 -13.59 -1.55
C ARG A 41 -5.82 -12.30 -1.65
N ILE A 42 -5.38 -11.77 -0.52
CA ILE A 42 -4.61 -10.54 -0.41
C ILE A 42 -3.23 -10.91 0.15
N ASN A 43 -2.17 -10.65 -0.63
CA ASN A 43 -0.80 -11.06 -0.29
C ASN A 43 -0.68 -12.57 0.05
N GLY A 44 -1.40 -13.42 -0.69
CA GLY A 44 -1.37 -14.88 -0.51
C GLY A 44 -2.36 -15.44 0.54
N ARG A 45 -2.88 -14.59 1.43
CA ARG A 45 -3.83 -14.97 2.48
C ARG A 45 -5.27 -14.75 2.02
N ALA A 46 -6.14 -15.75 2.19
CA ALA A 46 -7.58 -15.54 1.96
C ALA A 46 -8.10 -14.56 3.01
N GLU A 47 -8.98 -13.64 2.63
CA GLU A 47 -9.58 -12.63 3.50
C GLU A 47 -11.03 -12.38 3.07
N GLU A 48 -11.91 -12.08 4.03
CA GLU A 48 -13.16 -11.39 3.75
C GLU A 48 -12.83 -9.92 3.43
N VAL A 49 -13.47 -9.40 2.37
CA VAL A 49 -13.34 -7.98 2.00
C VAL A 49 -14.67 -7.27 2.18
N ALA A 50 -14.61 -5.97 2.49
CA ALA A 50 -15.79 -5.14 2.69
C ALA A 50 -16.75 -5.27 1.49
N SER A 51 -18.00 -5.61 1.79
CA SER A 51 -19.04 -5.86 0.79
C SER A 51 -20.38 -5.24 1.18
N ASP A 52 -21.25 -5.07 0.19
CA ASP A 52 -22.67 -4.82 0.45
C ASP A 52 -23.37 -6.12 0.91
N TYR A 53 -24.62 -6.00 1.36
CA TYR A 53 -25.41 -7.15 1.81
C TYR A 53 -25.78 -8.13 0.67
N ASN A 54 -25.51 -7.79 -0.60
CA ASN A 54 -25.74 -8.65 -1.75
C ASN A 54 -24.48 -9.42 -2.17
N GLY A 55 -23.36 -9.27 -1.44
CA GLY A 55 -22.09 -9.93 -1.77
C GLY A 55 -21.37 -9.25 -2.93
N THR A 56 -21.45 -7.92 -3.02
CA THR A 56 -20.69 -7.10 -3.96
C THR A 56 -19.60 -6.32 -3.24
N ALA A 57 -18.36 -6.40 -3.71
CA ALA A 57 -17.21 -5.72 -3.11
C ALA A 57 -17.41 -4.19 -3.09
N ILE A 58 -17.07 -3.55 -1.97
CA ILE A 58 -17.11 -2.09 -1.82
C ILE A 58 -15.67 -1.55 -1.81
N TYR A 59 -15.30 -0.87 -2.87
CA TYR A 59 -14.02 -0.17 -2.96
C TYR A 59 -14.01 1.13 -2.13
N THR A 60 -12.82 1.56 -1.74
CA THR A 60 -12.59 2.93 -1.29
C THR A 60 -12.72 3.92 -2.46
N PRO A 61 -12.78 5.24 -2.21
CA PRO A 61 -12.83 6.24 -3.28
C PRO A 61 -11.64 6.15 -4.26
N GLY A 62 -10.44 5.78 -3.80
CA GLY A 62 -9.29 5.49 -4.68
C GLY A 62 -9.26 4.06 -5.21
N GLY A 63 -10.38 3.36 -5.21
CA GLY A 63 -10.52 2.05 -5.87
C GLY A 63 -9.83 0.88 -5.17
N GLN A 64 -9.51 1.01 -3.88
CA GLN A 64 -8.86 -0.05 -3.12
C GLN A 64 -9.87 -0.97 -2.44
N LEU A 65 -9.55 -2.25 -2.33
CA LEU A 65 -10.29 -3.16 -1.46
C LEU A 65 -9.98 -2.87 0.01
N MET A 66 -10.84 -3.35 0.90
CA MET A 66 -10.62 -3.31 2.33
C MET A 66 -10.84 -4.69 2.94
N VAL A 67 -9.91 -5.16 3.76
CA VAL A 67 -10.04 -6.40 4.53
C VAL A 67 -10.98 -6.15 5.70
N SER A 68 -11.98 -7.01 5.85
CA SER A 68 -13.04 -6.89 6.85
C SER A 68 -12.82 -7.88 7.99
N LYS A 69 -12.78 -7.37 9.21
CA LYS A 69 -12.59 -8.15 10.44
C LYS A 69 -13.48 -7.63 11.57
N ASP A 70 -13.77 -8.47 12.53
CA ASP A 70 -14.32 -8.04 13.82
C ASP A 70 -13.51 -8.60 14.99
N PHE A 71 -13.68 -7.96 16.14
CA PHE A 71 -13.10 -8.41 17.39
C PHE A 71 -13.84 -7.80 18.57
N ILE A 72 -13.59 -8.33 19.77
CA ILE A 72 -14.08 -7.74 21.01
C ILE A 72 -12.87 -7.22 21.79
N LEU A 73 -12.90 -5.93 22.11
CA LEU A 73 -12.00 -5.32 23.07
C LEU A 73 -12.45 -5.66 24.49
N GLN A 74 -11.48 -6.03 25.32
CA GLN A 74 -11.61 -6.17 26.76
C GLN A 74 -10.68 -5.19 27.46
N ASP A 75 -11.18 -4.57 28.51
CA ASP A 75 -10.36 -3.89 29.50
C ASP A 75 -10.18 -4.81 30.71
N SER A 76 -8.94 -4.91 31.20
CA SER A 76 -8.59 -5.74 32.36
C SER A 76 -9.37 -5.44 33.65
N GLN A 77 -9.99 -4.26 33.77
CA GLN A 77 -10.76 -3.81 34.94
C GLN A 77 -12.27 -3.92 34.70
N THR A 78 -12.75 -3.56 33.51
CA THR A 78 -14.20 -3.47 33.21
C THR A 78 -14.73 -4.59 32.32
N GLY A 79 -13.88 -5.51 31.85
CA GLY A 79 -14.26 -6.55 30.89
C GLY A 79 -14.56 -5.97 29.51
N SER A 80 -15.50 -6.55 28.78
CA SER A 80 -15.88 -6.09 27.43
C SER A 80 -16.86 -4.91 27.41
N ALA A 81 -17.38 -4.50 28.58
CA ALA A 81 -18.36 -3.43 28.68
C ALA A 81 -17.67 -2.07 28.78
N ASN A 82 -18.21 -1.09 28.05
CA ASN A 82 -17.77 0.31 28.07
C ASN A 82 -16.30 0.53 27.70
N VAL A 83 -15.77 -0.29 26.78
CA VAL A 83 -14.36 -0.22 26.37
C VAL A 83 -14.19 0.82 25.27
N PRO A 84 -13.36 1.86 25.44
CA PRO A 84 -13.11 2.84 24.39
C PRO A 84 -12.49 2.18 23.16
N VAL A 85 -12.91 2.56 21.96
CA VAL A 85 -12.32 2.09 20.70
C VAL A 85 -11.22 3.06 20.27
N PRO A 86 -9.93 2.68 20.33
CA PRO A 86 -8.85 3.56 19.90
C PRO A 86 -8.80 3.69 18.38
N SER A 87 -8.37 4.84 17.89
CA SER A 87 -8.17 5.08 16.45
C SER A 87 -7.00 4.23 15.94
N PRO A 88 -7.18 3.44 14.86
CA PRO A 88 -6.11 2.61 14.27
C PRO A 88 -5.02 3.38 13.55
N ALA A 89 -5.19 4.69 13.32
CA ALA A 89 -4.18 5.53 12.66
C ALA A 89 -4.31 7.00 13.05
N ASN A 90 -3.26 7.78 12.77
CA ASN A 90 -3.41 9.23 12.65
C ASN A 90 -4.13 9.55 11.35
N GLY A 91 -4.92 10.61 11.32
CA GLY A 91 -5.59 11.01 10.09
C GLY A 91 -6.66 12.06 10.31
N TYR A 92 -7.68 12.00 9.48
CA TYR A 92 -8.83 12.89 9.53
C TYR A 92 -10.11 12.06 9.62
N ILE A 93 -11.03 12.48 10.46
CA ILE A 93 -12.37 11.88 10.52
C ILE A 93 -13.08 12.16 9.19
N GLY A 94 -13.53 11.11 8.52
CA GLY A 94 -14.32 11.20 7.30
C GLY A 94 -15.81 11.23 7.61
N GLU A 95 -16.55 10.30 7.01
CA GLU A 95 -17.95 10.06 7.32
C GLU A 95 -18.15 9.62 8.78
N VAL A 96 -19.20 10.16 9.41
CA VAL A 96 -19.68 9.80 10.74
C VAL A 96 -21.19 9.55 10.65
N ASP A 97 -21.61 8.33 10.94
CA ASP A 97 -23.02 7.98 11.11
C ASP A 97 -23.22 7.38 12.51
N ARG A 98 -23.54 8.26 13.46
CA ARG A 98 -23.79 7.89 14.86
C ARG A 98 -24.95 6.92 15.02
N ARG A 99 -25.94 6.97 14.12
CA ARG A 99 -27.10 6.07 14.20
C ARG A 99 -26.69 4.61 13.96
N ASN A 100 -25.64 4.39 13.16
CA ASN A 100 -25.11 3.06 12.87
C ASN A 100 -23.73 2.80 13.51
N GLY A 101 -23.29 3.69 14.41
CA GLY A 101 -22.00 3.57 15.09
C GLY A 101 -20.81 3.54 14.13
N PHE A 102 -20.89 4.29 13.03
CA PHE A 102 -19.96 4.22 11.90
C PHE A 102 -19.05 5.46 11.84
N VAL A 103 -17.75 5.22 11.64
CA VAL A 103 -16.74 6.26 11.41
C VAL A 103 -15.76 5.79 10.34
N THR A 104 -15.35 6.69 9.44
CA THR A 104 -14.17 6.48 8.59
C THR A 104 -13.00 7.35 9.01
N ILE A 105 -11.80 6.88 8.73
CA ILE A 105 -10.55 7.62 8.92
C ILE A 105 -9.85 7.75 7.58
N LEU A 106 -9.57 8.99 7.20
CA LEU A 106 -8.93 9.39 5.96
C LEU A 106 -7.45 9.70 6.18
N ASP A 107 -6.61 9.45 5.17
CA ASP A 107 -5.18 9.79 5.19
C ASP A 107 -4.94 11.32 5.19
N ARG A 108 -5.84 12.07 4.55
CA ARG A 108 -5.90 13.54 4.48
C ARG A 108 -7.35 13.98 4.26
N PRO A 109 -7.68 15.28 4.37
CA PRO A 109 -9.03 15.77 4.08
C PRO A 109 -9.48 15.39 2.67
N GLY A 110 -10.66 14.77 2.53
CA GLY A 110 -11.21 14.29 1.27
C GLY A 110 -10.41 13.15 0.60
N GLY A 111 -9.40 12.62 1.28
CA GLY A 111 -8.44 11.67 0.74
C GLY A 111 -8.93 10.22 0.72
N GLU A 112 -7.97 9.31 0.75
CA GLU A 112 -8.24 7.89 0.74
C GLU A 112 -8.75 7.42 2.11
N VAL A 113 -9.73 6.51 2.10
CA VAL A 113 -10.19 5.86 3.33
C VAL A 113 -9.15 4.83 3.77
N MET A 114 -8.55 5.04 4.94
CA MET A 114 -7.63 4.09 5.56
C MET A 114 -8.39 3.00 6.31
N PHE A 115 -9.38 3.40 7.11
CA PHE A 115 -10.15 2.51 7.97
C PHE A 115 -11.62 2.90 8.00
N ARG A 116 -12.51 1.91 8.10
CA ARG A 116 -13.91 2.09 8.52
C ARG A 116 -14.11 1.29 9.79
N LEU A 117 -14.81 1.87 10.75
CA LEU A 117 -15.13 1.22 12.01
C LEU A 117 -16.65 1.29 12.25
N ARG A 118 -17.21 0.23 12.83
CA ARG A 118 -18.65 0.03 13.05
C ARG A 118 -18.95 -0.50 14.45
N HIS A 119 -20.22 -0.36 14.85
CA HIS A 119 -20.80 -0.89 16.10
C HIS A 119 -20.31 -0.22 17.39
N MET A 120 -19.83 1.02 17.31
CA MET A 120 -19.47 1.81 18.48
C MET A 120 -20.51 2.89 18.80
N ASP A 121 -20.64 3.27 20.07
CA ASP A 121 -21.26 4.54 20.45
C ASP A 121 -20.24 5.66 20.21
N VAL A 122 -20.38 6.33 19.06
CA VAL A 122 -19.39 7.31 18.55
C VAL A 122 -19.40 8.58 19.40
N GLY A 123 -18.21 9.04 19.79
CA GLY A 123 -18.03 10.26 20.59
C GLY A 123 -18.67 11.51 19.97
N GLN A 124 -19.16 12.42 20.81
CA GLN A 124 -19.78 13.67 20.34
C GLN A 124 -18.75 14.65 19.75
N ASP A 125 -17.49 14.52 20.13
CA ASP A 125 -16.34 15.27 19.64
C ASP A 125 -15.80 14.75 18.30
N ILE A 126 -16.20 13.55 17.87
CA ILE A 126 -15.80 12.97 16.59
C ILE A 126 -16.62 13.60 15.45
N GLN A 127 -16.03 14.54 14.72
CA GLN A 127 -16.71 15.31 13.67
C GLN A 127 -15.96 15.19 12.34
N PRO A 128 -16.66 15.10 11.19
CA PRO A 128 -16.04 15.11 9.87
C PRO A 128 -15.04 16.26 9.70
N GLY A 129 -13.87 15.96 9.15
CA GLY A 129 -12.76 16.90 8.94
C GLY A 129 -11.87 17.13 10.16
N ALA A 130 -12.25 16.68 11.36
CA ALA A 130 -11.41 16.78 12.54
C ALA A 130 -10.17 15.88 12.40
N GLN A 131 -9.02 16.34 12.92
CA GLN A 131 -7.85 15.47 13.05
C GLN A 131 -8.08 14.44 14.14
N VAL A 132 -7.55 13.24 13.92
CA VAL A 132 -7.52 12.15 14.88
C VAL A 132 -6.11 11.61 15.01
N GLN A 133 -5.71 11.31 16.24
CA GLN A 133 -4.40 10.73 16.53
C GLN A 133 -4.49 9.21 16.69
N TYR A 134 -3.42 8.50 16.36
CA TYR A 134 -3.31 7.06 16.62
C TYR A 134 -3.51 6.77 18.11
N GLY A 135 -4.39 5.81 18.43
CA GLY A 135 -4.79 5.49 19.80
C GLY A 135 -5.81 6.46 20.43
N GLN A 136 -6.23 7.53 19.74
CA GLN A 136 -7.28 8.43 20.25
C GLN A 136 -8.63 7.70 20.31
N PRO A 137 -9.38 7.75 21.44
CA PRO A 137 -10.72 7.19 21.51
C PRO A 137 -11.67 7.79 20.46
N LEU A 138 -12.34 6.94 19.70
CA LEU A 138 -13.39 7.31 18.73
C LEU A 138 -14.80 7.22 19.31
N GLY A 139 -14.95 6.52 20.42
CA GLY A 139 -16.23 6.14 20.99
C GLY A 139 -16.07 4.93 21.88
N THR A 140 -17.19 4.35 22.25
CA THR A 140 -17.25 3.19 23.14
C THR A 140 -17.73 1.96 22.38
N GLN A 141 -17.03 0.84 22.51
CA GLN A 141 -17.45 -0.43 21.93
C GLN A 141 -18.86 -0.78 22.43
N SER A 142 -19.72 -1.20 21.51
CA SER A 142 -21.09 -1.62 21.80
C SER A 142 -21.57 -2.60 20.72
N GLY A 143 -22.88 -2.76 20.57
CA GLY A 143 -23.49 -3.41 19.42
C GLY A 143 -24.30 -2.43 18.57
N TYR A 144 -23.85 -1.16 18.49
CA TYR A 144 -24.67 -0.06 17.95
C TYR A 144 -25.15 -0.34 16.52
N GLY A 145 -26.43 -0.11 16.28
CA GLY A 145 -27.05 -0.21 14.95
C GLY A 145 -28.45 0.39 14.94
N ARG A 146 -28.81 1.09 13.87
CA ARG A 146 -30.15 1.69 13.66
C ARG A 146 -30.66 2.62 14.77
N GLY A 147 -29.77 3.14 15.62
CA GLY A 147 -30.08 4.00 16.78
C GLY A 147 -30.17 3.25 18.11
N ASP A 148 -29.85 1.96 18.15
CA ASP A 148 -29.88 1.11 19.34
C ASP A 148 -28.47 0.59 19.66
N PRO A 149 -27.92 0.87 20.87
CA PRO A 149 -26.59 0.40 21.29
C PRO A 149 -26.48 -1.13 21.45
N ASN A 150 -27.61 -1.85 21.48
CA ASN A 150 -27.66 -3.31 21.67
C ASN A 150 -28.24 -4.04 20.44
N TYR A 151 -28.27 -3.38 19.27
CA TYR A 151 -28.82 -3.99 18.06
C TYR A 151 -28.07 -5.26 17.64
N TYR A 152 -26.75 -5.27 17.83
CA TYR A 152 -25.87 -6.41 17.64
C TYR A 152 -25.25 -6.87 18.98
N GLY A 153 -24.56 -8.00 18.98
CA GLY A 153 -23.66 -8.36 20.08
C GLY A 153 -22.54 -7.33 20.21
N THR A 154 -21.95 -7.19 21.40
CA THR A 154 -20.86 -6.24 21.62
C THR A 154 -19.60 -6.66 20.86
N HIS A 155 -19.20 -5.90 19.84
CA HIS A 155 -17.97 -6.09 19.07
C HIS A 155 -17.59 -4.79 18.34
N VAL A 156 -16.35 -4.72 17.87
CA VAL A 156 -15.91 -3.71 16.90
C VAL A 156 -15.76 -4.41 15.56
N HIS A 157 -16.38 -3.83 14.54
CA HIS A 157 -16.12 -4.23 13.16
C HIS A 157 -15.19 -3.20 12.53
N ILE A 158 -14.14 -3.67 11.85
CA ILE A 158 -13.14 -2.85 11.18
C ILE A 158 -12.93 -3.31 9.73
N ASP A 159 -12.97 -2.36 8.81
CA ASP A 159 -12.52 -2.53 7.44
C ASP A 159 -11.19 -1.77 7.28
N ALA A 160 -10.11 -2.47 6.91
CA ALA A 160 -8.79 -1.90 6.70
C ALA A 160 -8.43 -1.88 5.21
N ASN A 161 -8.12 -0.71 4.66
CA ASN A 161 -7.66 -0.60 3.27
C ASN A 161 -6.38 -1.42 3.08
N VAL A 162 -6.30 -2.15 1.97
CA VAL A 162 -5.19 -3.08 1.68
C VAL A 162 -3.80 -2.44 1.70
N ARG A 163 -3.71 -1.12 1.53
CA ARG A 163 -2.46 -0.35 1.68
C ARG A 163 -2.02 -0.15 3.13
N TYR A 164 -2.90 -0.39 4.10
CA TYR A 164 -2.69 -0.10 5.53
C TYR A 164 -2.77 -1.36 6.39
N LEU A 165 -2.58 -2.55 5.81
CA LEU A 165 -2.63 -3.81 6.56
C LEU A 165 -1.51 -3.92 7.61
N ASP A 166 -0.30 -3.41 7.33
CA ASP A 166 0.77 -3.39 8.34
C ASP A 166 0.48 -2.38 9.46
N GLN A 167 -0.27 -1.31 9.15
CA GLN A 167 -0.78 -0.41 10.20
C GLN A 167 -1.87 -1.08 11.04
N ALA A 168 -2.72 -1.90 10.43
CA ALA A 168 -3.73 -2.69 11.14
C ALA A 168 -3.09 -3.75 12.05
N ASP A 169 -2.05 -4.42 11.55
CA ASP A 169 -1.22 -5.35 12.31
C ASP A 169 -0.54 -4.67 13.50
N ARG A 170 0.10 -3.52 13.26
CA ARG A 170 0.66 -2.71 14.33
C ARG A 170 -0.39 -2.29 15.36
N TYR A 171 -1.56 -1.84 14.92
CA TYR A 171 -2.67 -1.47 15.79
C TYR A 171 -3.07 -2.58 16.76
N VAL A 172 -3.19 -3.81 16.26
CA VAL A 172 -3.47 -4.97 17.10
C VAL A 172 -2.33 -5.27 18.07
N ARG A 173 -1.08 -5.30 17.59
CA ARG A 173 0.11 -5.57 18.42
C ARG A 173 0.30 -4.51 19.51
N ASP A 174 0.12 -3.24 19.18
CA ASP A 174 0.32 -2.13 20.11
C ASP A 174 -0.77 -2.16 21.22
N MET A 175 -1.99 -2.62 20.92
CA MET A 175 -2.99 -2.89 21.96
C MET A 175 -2.62 -4.13 22.81
N ALA A 176 -2.24 -5.24 22.18
CA ALA A 176 -1.90 -6.48 22.87
C ALA A 176 -0.66 -6.35 23.79
N THR A 177 0.30 -5.53 23.40
CA THR A 177 1.54 -5.26 24.16
C THR A 177 1.42 -4.10 25.15
N GLY A 178 0.29 -3.37 25.14
CA GLY A 178 0.03 -2.25 26.05
C GLY A 178 0.75 -0.94 25.68
N VAL A 179 1.19 -0.80 24.43
CA VAL A 179 1.62 0.49 23.85
C VAL A 179 0.43 1.43 23.71
N ILE A 180 -0.72 0.88 23.32
CA ILE A 180 -2.03 1.53 23.40
C ILE A 180 -2.77 0.92 24.60
N THR A 181 -3.23 1.78 25.51
CA THR A 181 -4.11 1.44 26.62
C THR A 181 -5.32 2.38 26.63
N THR A 182 -6.32 2.12 27.49
CA THR A 182 -7.52 2.98 27.56
C THR A 182 -7.22 4.40 28.03
N ASP A 183 -6.04 4.62 28.63
CA ASP A 183 -5.57 5.89 29.18
C ASP A 183 -4.24 6.40 28.57
N ARG A 184 -3.56 5.61 27.72
CA ARG A 184 -2.28 5.99 27.10
C ARG A 184 -2.22 5.63 25.63
N ARG A 185 -1.55 6.48 24.85
CA ARG A 185 -1.32 6.30 23.42
C ARG A 185 0.09 6.78 23.06
N PRO A 186 0.70 6.23 22.01
CA PRO A 186 2.01 6.68 21.55
C PRO A 186 1.91 8.06 20.87
N GLU A 187 2.92 8.90 21.06
CA GLU A 187 2.98 10.23 20.45
C GLU A 187 3.80 10.22 19.15
N ASN A 188 3.41 11.06 18.18
CA ASN A 188 4.17 11.36 16.96
C ASN A 188 4.60 10.13 16.13
N VAL A 189 3.75 9.12 16.11
CA VAL A 189 3.96 7.92 15.31
C VAL A 189 3.49 8.15 13.87
N ALA A 190 4.33 7.89 12.87
CA ALA A 190 3.89 7.86 11.48
C ALA A 190 3.05 6.60 11.19
N ASN A 191 2.04 6.73 10.34
CA ASN A 191 1.28 5.58 9.86
C ASN A 191 2.16 4.71 8.95
N VAL A 192 1.97 3.39 9.04
CA VAL A 192 2.59 2.45 8.09
C VAL A 192 1.71 2.34 6.84
N THR A 193 2.30 2.53 5.66
CA THR A 193 1.60 2.36 4.39
C THR A 193 2.43 1.53 3.43
N ASN A 194 1.74 0.70 2.66
CA ASN A 194 2.31 -0.23 1.71
C ASN A 194 1.82 0.05 0.28
N PRO A 195 2.57 -0.40 -0.74
CA PRO A 195 2.02 -0.58 -2.06
C PRO A 195 0.77 -1.47 -2.02
N VAL A 196 -0.11 -1.32 -3.01
CA VAL A 196 -1.28 -2.19 -3.14
C VAL A 196 -0.81 -3.64 -3.33
N PRO A 197 -1.20 -4.56 -2.44
CA PRO A 197 -0.75 -5.95 -2.54
C PRO A 197 -1.42 -6.68 -3.71
N PRO A 198 -0.78 -7.75 -4.24
CA PRO A 198 -1.41 -8.65 -5.19
C PRO A 198 -2.73 -9.18 -4.63
N THR A 199 -3.77 -9.14 -5.46
CA THR A 199 -5.13 -9.56 -5.12
C THR A 199 -5.62 -10.59 -6.12
N GLU A 200 -6.14 -11.70 -5.62
CA GLU A 200 -6.84 -12.71 -6.41
C GLU A 200 -8.28 -12.84 -5.88
N GLN A 201 -9.27 -12.76 -6.77
CA GLN A 201 -10.68 -12.89 -6.37
C GLN A 201 -11.00 -14.37 -6.06
N ILE A 202 -11.67 -14.64 -4.94
CA ILE A 202 -12.06 -16.00 -4.56
C ILE A 202 -13.56 -16.21 -4.79
N SER A 203 -14.40 -15.38 -4.17
CA SER A 203 -15.86 -15.50 -4.30
C SER A 203 -16.58 -14.17 -4.02
N GLY A 204 -17.83 -14.07 -4.44
CA GLY A 204 -18.60 -12.82 -4.44
C GLY A 204 -18.48 -12.07 -5.76
N ASN A 205 -19.15 -10.93 -5.86
CA ASN A 205 -19.15 -10.08 -7.04
C ASN A 205 -18.12 -8.95 -6.90
N PHE A 206 -17.23 -8.84 -7.89
CA PHE A 206 -16.23 -7.77 -7.97
C PHE A 206 -16.53 -6.88 -9.18
N PRO A 207 -17.24 -5.75 -8.99
CA PRO A 207 -17.40 -4.79 -10.06
C PRO A 207 -16.04 -4.17 -10.39
N PRO A 208 -15.87 -3.56 -11.58
CA PRO A 208 -14.70 -2.73 -11.85
C PRO A 208 -14.53 -1.68 -10.75
N PRO A 209 -13.31 -1.39 -10.29
CA PRO A 209 -13.08 -0.31 -9.35
C PRO A 209 -13.56 1.02 -9.95
N PRO A 210 -13.95 2.00 -9.11
CA PRO A 210 -14.28 3.33 -9.60
C PRO A 210 -13.12 3.90 -10.43
N PRO A 211 -13.40 4.56 -11.57
CA PRO A 211 -12.38 5.26 -12.33
C PRO A 211 -11.67 6.26 -11.41
N GLN A 212 -10.34 6.22 -11.38
CA GLN A 212 -9.58 7.23 -10.66
C GLN A 212 -9.59 8.53 -11.46
N ALA A 213 -9.82 9.66 -10.80
CA ALA A 213 -10.03 10.94 -11.48
C ALA A 213 -8.82 11.39 -12.31
N LEU A 214 -7.62 10.86 -12.05
CA LEU A 214 -6.44 11.16 -12.87
C LEU A 214 -6.10 10.06 -13.90
N ALA A 215 -6.88 8.99 -14.01
CA ALA A 215 -6.55 7.83 -14.84
C ALA A 215 -6.49 8.15 -16.35
N ASP A 216 -7.30 9.09 -16.83
CA ASP A 216 -7.29 9.59 -18.22
C ASP A 216 -6.50 10.90 -18.38
N GLY A 217 -5.82 11.35 -17.31
CA GLY A 217 -5.00 12.56 -17.29
C GLY A 217 -5.77 13.87 -17.16
N VAL A 218 -7.09 13.81 -16.92
CA VAL A 218 -7.94 14.99 -16.74
C VAL A 218 -8.85 14.83 -15.52
N ILE A 219 -8.93 15.84 -14.65
CA ILE A 219 -9.88 15.83 -13.54
C ILE A 219 -11.02 16.81 -13.85
N ARG A 220 -12.28 16.37 -13.77
CA ARG A 220 -13.47 17.14 -14.19
C ARG A 220 -14.68 16.95 -13.30
N GLN A 221 -15.66 17.81 -13.50
CA GLN A 221 -16.91 17.81 -12.74
C GLN A 221 -17.60 16.44 -12.73
N GLY A 222 -17.97 15.98 -11.54
CA GLY A 222 -18.63 14.69 -11.29
C GLY A 222 -17.68 13.60 -10.79
N GLU A 223 -16.37 13.76 -10.96
CA GLU A 223 -15.38 12.82 -10.43
C GLU A 223 -15.20 12.99 -8.93
N ARG A 224 -14.75 11.92 -8.28
CA ARG A 224 -14.59 11.84 -6.82
C ARG A 224 -13.32 11.10 -6.44
N GLY A 225 -12.83 11.32 -5.23
CA GLY A 225 -11.76 10.56 -4.61
C GLY A 225 -10.46 11.34 -4.38
N PRO A 226 -9.36 10.64 -4.08
CA PRO A 226 -8.16 11.28 -3.54
C PRO A 226 -7.48 12.26 -4.50
N ASP A 227 -7.58 12.04 -5.81
CA ASP A 227 -7.01 12.94 -6.83
C ASP A 227 -7.78 14.27 -6.91
N VAL A 228 -9.10 14.22 -6.73
CA VAL A 228 -9.93 15.43 -6.67
C VAL A 228 -9.59 16.23 -5.42
N ALA A 229 -9.39 15.57 -4.28
CA ALA A 229 -8.97 16.23 -3.04
C ALA A 229 -7.60 16.92 -3.19
N LEU A 230 -6.66 16.28 -3.91
CA LEU A 230 -5.39 16.89 -4.28
C LEU A 230 -5.55 18.16 -5.13
N LEU A 231 -6.42 18.10 -6.14
CA LEU A 231 -6.75 19.27 -6.96
C LEU A 231 -7.35 20.40 -6.11
N GLN A 232 -8.31 20.08 -5.24
CA GLN A 232 -8.95 21.06 -4.36
C GLN A 232 -7.95 21.71 -3.41
N GLU A 233 -7.02 20.94 -2.84
CA GLU A 233 -5.92 21.49 -2.04
C GLU A 233 -5.03 22.43 -2.85
N ALA A 234 -4.66 22.06 -4.08
CA ALA A 234 -3.85 22.89 -4.94
C ALA A 234 -4.55 24.21 -5.32
N LEU A 235 -5.85 24.15 -5.62
CA LEU A 235 -6.67 25.34 -5.88
C LEU A 235 -6.69 26.27 -4.66
N ARG A 236 -6.86 25.73 -3.44
CA ARG A 236 -6.80 26.52 -2.20
C ARG A 236 -5.44 27.18 -2.00
N ARG A 237 -4.34 26.45 -2.24
CA ARG A 237 -2.97 26.99 -2.18
C ARG A 237 -2.72 28.10 -3.20
N ALA A 238 -3.39 28.02 -4.35
CA ALA A 238 -3.36 29.05 -5.38
C ALA A 238 -4.35 30.22 -5.14
N ASP A 239 -5.07 30.23 -4.01
CA ASP A 239 -6.17 31.17 -3.70
C ASP A 239 -7.26 31.21 -4.80
N ALA A 240 -7.43 30.10 -5.53
CA ALA A 240 -8.46 29.96 -6.54
C ALA A 240 -9.83 29.73 -5.88
N ARG A 241 -10.74 30.68 -6.07
CA ARG A 241 -12.07 30.73 -5.46
C ARG A 241 -13.16 30.50 -6.51
N ASP A 242 -14.35 30.16 -6.04
CA ASP A 242 -15.53 30.08 -6.91
C ASP A 242 -15.99 31.48 -7.37
N ASN A 243 -17.04 31.55 -8.20
CA ASN A 243 -17.51 32.84 -8.74
C ASN A 243 -18.11 33.78 -7.68
N GLN A 244 -18.35 33.27 -6.47
CA GLN A 244 -18.87 34.02 -5.33
C GLN A 244 -17.76 34.41 -4.34
N GLY A 245 -16.49 34.14 -4.67
CA GLY A 245 -15.34 34.41 -3.80
C GLY A 245 -15.20 33.41 -2.64
N ARG A 246 -15.94 32.30 -2.67
CA ARG A 246 -15.86 31.27 -1.63
C ARG A 246 -14.69 30.34 -1.91
N GLU A 247 -14.07 29.88 -0.83
CA GLU A 247 -12.99 28.90 -0.88
C GLU A 247 -13.53 27.51 -1.30
N VAL A 248 -12.70 26.75 -2.00
CA VAL A 248 -12.99 25.35 -2.35
C VAL A 248 -12.93 24.49 -1.09
N VAL A 249 -13.89 23.57 -0.96
CA VAL A 249 -13.88 22.56 0.12
C VAL A 249 -13.05 21.36 -0.36
N GLN A 250 -12.14 20.86 0.49
CA GLN A 250 -11.34 19.67 0.21
C GLN A 250 -12.09 18.41 0.68
N ASP A 251 -13.16 18.07 -0.03
CA ASP A 251 -14.04 16.93 0.26
C ASP A 251 -13.84 15.76 -0.71
N GLY A 252 -12.98 15.91 -1.72
CA GLY A 252 -12.75 14.92 -2.75
C GLY A 252 -13.91 14.81 -3.76
N ASP A 253 -14.85 15.75 -3.81
CA ASP A 253 -15.96 15.78 -4.77
C ASP A 253 -15.80 16.96 -5.77
N PHE A 254 -15.72 16.64 -7.06
CA PHE A 254 -15.62 17.67 -8.10
C PHE A 254 -17.01 18.22 -8.42
N GLY A 255 -17.52 19.04 -7.49
CA GLY A 255 -18.78 19.76 -7.64
C GLY A 255 -18.66 21.06 -8.44
N GLY A 256 -19.77 21.80 -8.53
CA GLY A 256 -19.84 23.08 -9.26
C GLY A 256 -18.85 24.13 -8.73
N ARG A 257 -18.64 24.21 -7.42
CA ARG A 257 -17.67 25.16 -6.82
C ARG A 257 -16.24 24.86 -7.25
N THR A 258 -15.85 23.58 -7.26
CA THR A 258 -14.54 23.14 -7.75
C THR A 258 -14.36 23.52 -9.21
N ARG A 259 -15.38 23.31 -10.06
CA ARG A 259 -15.34 23.72 -11.48
C ARG A 259 -15.15 25.21 -11.65
N GLU A 260 -15.91 26.03 -10.93
CA GLU A 260 -15.78 27.48 -10.99
C GLU A 260 -14.38 27.95 -10.54
N ALA A 261 -13.83 27.34 -9.50
CA ALA A 261 -12.48 27.64 -9.04
C ALA A 261 -11.40 27.25 -10.07
N VAL A 262 -11.53 26.10 -10.74
CA VAL A 262 -10.64 25.72 -11.85
C VAL A 262 -10.72 26.76 -12.98
N GLN A 263 -11.92 27.17 -13.37
CA GLN A 263 -12.10 28.21 -14.41
C GLN A 263 -11.49 29.55 -14.01
N ASN A 264 -11.66 29.96 -12.75
CA ASN A 264 -11.08 31.19 -12.23
C ASN A 264 -9.55 31.13 -12.20
N TYR A 265 -8.99 30.00 -11.78
CA TYR A 265 -7.55 29.77 -11.84
C TYR A 265 -7.02 29.86 -13.28
N GLN A 266 -7.65 29.16 -14.23
CA GLN A 266 -7.26 29.18 -15.64
C GLN A 266 -7.29 30.61 -16.22
N ARG A 267 -8.34 31.39 -15.91
CA ARG A 267 -8.42 32.81 -16.31
C ARG A 267 -7.29 33.64 -15.72
N ALA A 268 -7.01 33.50 -14.42
CA ALA A 268 -5.95 34.24 -13.74
C ALA A 268 -4.56 33.86 -14.28
N TYR A 269 -4.34 32.57 -14.51
CA TYR A 269 -3.11 32.06 -15.10
C TYR A 269 -2.86 32.66 -16.49
N ASN A 270 -3.89 32.73 -17.35
CA ASN A 270 -3.79 33.29 -18.70
C ASN A 270 -3.47 34.79 -18.71
N GLN A 271 -3.92 35.53 -17.70
CA GLN A 271 -3.56 36.95 -17.54
C GLN A 271 -2.07 37.12 -17.24
N GLN A 272 -1.48 36.17 -16.51
CA GLN A 272 -0.05 36.17 -16.16
C GLN A 272 0.83 35.55 -17.25
N HIS A 273 0.29 34.65 -18.07
CA HIS A 273 1.00 33.87 -19.07
C HIS A 273 0.33 33.97 -20.46
N PRO A 274 0.31 35.16 -21.10
CA PRO A 274 -0.38 35.38 -22.37
C PRO A 274 0.18 34.52 -23.52
N ASP A 275 1.47 34.15 -23.45
CA ASP A 275 2.15 33.36 -24.48
C ASP A 275 1.92 31.85 -24.34
N ASN A 276 1.31 31.40 -23.24
CA ASN A 276 1.05 29.98 -22.98
C ASN A 276 -0.27 29.78 -22.21
N PRO A 277 -1.43 30.08 -22.83
CA PRO A 277 -2.71 30.02 -22.15
C PRO A 277 -3.16 28.58 -21.88
N LEU A 278 -3.87 28.40 -20.78
CA LEU A 278 -4.68 27.23 -20.45
C LEU A 278 -6.10 27.37 -21.05
N PRO A 279 -6.77 26.27 -21.41
CA PRO A 279 -8.21 26.28 -21.66
C PRO A 279 -8.96 26.77 -20.42
N THR A 280 -10.02 27.57 -20.59
CA THR A 280 -10.84 28.10 -19.48
C THR A 280 -12.19 27.39 -19.36
N ASP A 281 -12.19 26.08 -19.57
CA ASP A 281 -13.40 25.24 -19.63
C ASP A 281 -13.83 24.69 -18.25
N GLY A 282 -12.95 24.76 -17.25
CA GLY A 282 -13.16 24.21 -15.92
C GLY A 282 -12.80 22.73 -15.80
N VAL A 283 -12.07 22.19 -16.77
CA VAL A 283 -11.48 20.86 -16.73
C VAL A 283 -10.02 21.00 -16.32
N ALA A 284 -9.62 20.30 -15.26
CA ALA A 284 -8.23 20.25 -14.83
C ALA A 284 -7.49 19.19 -15.65
N GLU A 285 -7.18 19.54 -16.89
CA GLU A 285 -6.31 18.72 -17.76
C GLU A 285 -4.84 18.79 -17.33
N GLN A 286 -4.00 17.93 -17.90
CA GLN A 286 -2.57 17.82 -17.57
C GLN A 286 -1.84 19.17 -17.47
N ARG A 287 -2.10 20.14 -18.37
CA ARG A 287 -1.48 21.46 -18.29
C ARG A 287 -1.96 22.28 -17.08
N THR A 288 -3.25 22.22 -16.79
CA THR A 288 -3.85 22.87 -15.61
C THR A 288 -3.34 22.22 -14.32
N LEU A 289 -3.32 20.89 -14.26
CA LEU A 289 -2.79 20.12 -13.13
C LEU A 289 -1.30 20.40 -12.89
N ALA A 290 -0.52 20.49 -13.96
CA ALA A 290 0.89 20.83 -13.88
C ALA A 290 1.13 22.27 -13.42
N ALA A 291 0.31 23.22 -13.86
CA ALA A 291 0.37 24.60 -13.41
C ALA A 291 0.03 24.72 -11.91
N LEU A 292 -0.90 23.90 -11.43
CA LEU A 292 -1.27 23.79 -10.01
C LEU A 292 -0.27 22.95 -9.18
N GLY A 293 0.72 22.33 -9.82
CA GLY A 293 1.67 21.43 -9.15
C GLY A 293 1.03 20.14 -8.61
N VAL A 294 -0.12 19.74 -9.15
CA VAL A 294 -0.80 18.47 -8.82
C VAL A 294 -0.08 17.29 -9.49
N VAL A 295 0.42 17.50 -10.71
CA VAL A 295 1.27 16.54 -11.44
C VAL A 295 2.59 17.21 -11.80
N GLN A 296 3.71 16.49 -11.71
CA GLN A 296 5.00 17.04 -12.16
C GLN A 296 5.03 17.07 -13.69
N GLN A 297 5.64 18.11 -14.29
CA GLN A 297 5.68 18.32 -15.75
C GLN A 297 6.44 17.23 -16.56
N GLN A 298 6.87 16.13 -15.94
CA GLN A 298 7.59 15.02 -16.60
C GLN A 298 6.68 14.05 -17.37
N ASP A 299 5.35 14.12 -17.21
CA ASP A 299 4.41 13.28 -17.99
C ASP A 299 4.12 13.82 -19.42
N ARG A 300 4.80 14.90 -19.85
CA ARG A 300 4.61 15.48 -21.20
C ARG A 300 5.23 14.65 -22.34
N ALA A 301 6.06 13.65 -22.06
CA ALA A 301 6.78 12.91 -23.10
C ALA A 301 6.11 11.61 -23.57
N ARG A 302 4.96 11.21 -23.00
CA ARG A 302 4.35 9.90 -23.31
C ARG A 302 3.20 9.93 -24.34
N ASN A 303 2.62 11.09 -24.66
CA ASN A 303 1.32 11.13 -25.37
C ASN A 303 1.20 11.99 -26.64
N ASP A 304 2.28 12.45 -27.29
CA ASP A 304 2.19 13.00 -28.66
C ASP A 304 3.23 12.38 -29.62
N PRO A 305 2.82 11.88 -30.81
CA PRO A 305 3.74 11.46 -31.86
C PRO A 305 4.13 12.67 -32.74
N ALA A 306 5.44 12.83 -32.94
CA ALA A 306 6.12 13.68 -33.92
C ALA A 306 6.37 15.16 -33.56
N ALA A 307 7.59 15.46 -33.09
CA ALA A 307 8.49 16.52 -33.61
C ALA A 307 9.86 16.49 -32.89
N PRO A 308 10.95 17.00 -33.52
CA PRO A 308 12.34 16.56 -33.27
C PRO A 308 13.10 17.29 -32.15
N ALA A 309 14.22 16.68 -31.80
CA ALA A 309 15.02 16.83 -30.58
C ALA A 309 15.86 18.12 -30.41
N ASP A 310 16.12 18.38 -29.12
CA ASP A 310 17.27 19.04 -28.44
C ASP A 310 17.39 20.58 -28.31
N PRO A 311 18.09 21.11 -27.26
CA PRO A 311 18.67 20.45 -26.06
C PRO A 311 18.16 20.99 -24.69
N LEU A 312 18.18 20.11 -23.68
CA LEU A 312 17.79 20.29 -22.28
C LEU A 312 18.77 21.12 -21.43
N PRO A 313 18.28 21.74 -20.32
CA PRO A 313 19.02 21.83 -19.06
C PRO A 313 18.42 20.89 -17.98
N GLN A 314 19.19 19.83 -17.73
CA GLN A 314 19.22 18.83 -16.66
C GLN A 314 18.38 19.03 -15.37
N GLN A 315 17.52 18.03 -15.08
CA GLN A 315 17.12 17.62 -13.72
C GLN A 315 17.61 16.20 -13.41
N ARG A 316 17.88 15.98 -12.12
CA ARG A 316 18.75 14.95 -11.54
C ARG A 316 18.30 13.52 -11.84
N GLN A 317 18.74 13.02 -12.99
CA GLN A 317 19.08 11.63 -13.17
C GLN A 317 20.07 11.25 -12.05
N GLY A 318 19.84 10.14 -11.33
CA GLY A 318 20.97 9.42 -10.75
C GLY A 318 22.00 9.24 -11.87
N ALA A 319 23.30 9.33 -11.58
CA ALA A 319 24.37 9.63 -12.55
C ALA A 319 24.45 8.75 -13.83
N ASN A 320 23.56 7.76 -14.00
CA ASN A 320 23.42 6.85 -15.13
C ASN A 320 21.99 6.72 -15.73
N GLY A 321 20.97 7.46 -15.26
CA GLY A 321 19.61 7.39 -15.81
C GLY A 321 18.80 6.12 -15.47
N ALA A 322 19.23 5.31 -14.49
CA ALA A 322 18.54 4.10 -14.05
C ALA A 322 17.39 4.39 -13.07
N VAL A 323 16.28 3.66 -13.21
CA VAL A 323 15.14 3.68 -12.26
C VAL A 323 15.60 3.11 -10.90
N PRO A 324 15.38 3.82 -9.77
CA PRO A 324 15.72 3.32 -8.44
C PRO A 324 15.19 1.90 -8.13
N ILE A 325 15.97 1.10 -7.42
CA ILE A 325 15.67 -0.32 -7.12
C ILE A 325 14.42 -0.51 -6.24
N ASP A 326 14.06 0.51 -5.46
CA ASP A 326 12.85 0.57 -4.64
C ASP A 326 11.63 1.12 -5.40
N GLN A 327 11.75 1.36 -6.71
CA GLN A 327 10.67 1.88 -7.55
C GLN A 327 10.19 0.86 -8.60
N PRO A 328 8.87 0.87 -8.89
CA PRO A 328 8.33 0.10 -10.00
C PRO A 328 9.01 0.44 -11.33
N GLY A 329 9.44 -0.59 -12.06
CA GLY A 329 10.16 -0.44 -13.34
C GLY A 329 11.65 -0.78 -13.25
N ASN A 330 12.22 -0.90 -12.05
CA ASN A 330 13.51 -1.56 -11.87
C ASN A 330 13.33 -3.09 -11.93
N PRO A 331 14.19 -3.83 -12.66
CA PRO A 331 14.06 -5.29 -12.78
C PRO A 331 14.23 -6.05 -11.46
N ALA A 332 14.89 -5.46 -10.46
CA ALA A 332 15.08 -6.06 -9.14
C ALA A 332 14.03 -5.60 -8.11
N TYR A 333 13.02 -4.82 -8.52
CA TYR A 333 11.98 -4.28 -7.62
C TYR A 333 11.20 -5.37 -6.87
N ALA A 334 10.89 -6.49 -7.52
CA ALA A 334 10.20 -7.61 -6.87
C ALA A 334 11.06 -8.26 -5.76
N LEU A 335 12.36 -8.44 -6.02
CA LEU A 335 13.32 -8.95 -5.04
C LEU A 335 13.51 -7.96 -3.89
N TYR A 336 13.48 -6.65 -4.16
CA TYR A 336 13.51 -5.61 -3.14
C TYR A 336 12.33 -5.73 -2.16
N GLY A 337 11.10 -5.84 -2.68
CA GLY A 337 9.92 -6.00 -1.84
C GLY A 337 9.95 -7.27 -0.98
N GLN A 338 10.51 -8.37 -1.52
CA GLN A 338 10.67 -9.63 -0.78
C GLN A 338 11.76 -9.52 0.28
N ALA A 339 12.95 -9.02 -0.06
CA ALA A 339 14.02 -8.80 0.91
C ALA A 339 13.58 -7.86 2.05
N TYR A 340 12.86 -6.79 1.73
CA TYR A 340 12.36 -5.85 2.72
C TYR A 340 11.45 -6.52 3.75
N ARG A 341 10.55 -7.40 3.29
CA ARG A 341 9.64 -8.18 4.14
C ARG A 341 10.42 -9.09 5.09
N GLU A 342 11.25 -9.98 4.55
CA GLU A 342 11.99 -10.98 5.34
C GLU A 342 12.95 -10.34 6.34
N LEU A 343 13.53 -9.18 6.01
CA LEU A 343 14.35 -8.41 6.96
C LEU A 343 13.55 -7.89 8.16
N GLY A 344 12.22 -7.83 8.07
CA GLY A 344 11.33 -7.48 9.18
C GLY A 344 11.19 -8.58 10.22
N ASP A 345 11.48 -9.82 9.87
CA ASP A 345 11.36 -10.98 10.75
C ASP A 345 12.66 -11.25 11.54
N LEU A 346 13.72 -10.49 11.26
CA LEU A 346 14.96 -10.52 12.03
C LEU A 346 14.77 -9.94 13.45
N PRO A 347 15.61 -10.33 14.42
CA PRO A 347 15.49 -9.86 15.80
C PRO A 347 15.41 -8.34 15.93
N ALA A 348 14.58 -7.86 16.85
CA ALA A 348 14.46 -6.44 17.16
C ALA A 348 15.83 -5.84 17.55
N GLY A 349 16.18 -4.70 16.96
CA GLY A 349 17.48 -4.04 17.13
C GLY A 349 18.53 -4.39 16.07
N THR A 350 18.22 -5.28 15.12
CA THR A 350 19.09 -5.55 13.96
C THR A 350 19.31 -4.30 13.10
N PHE A 351 18.26 -3.49 12.95
CA PHE A 351 18.27 -2.19 12.28
C PHE A 351 17.95 -1.09 13.30
N GLY A 352 18.72 0.00 13.28
CA GLY A 352 18.53 1.16 14.15
C GLY A 352 17.43 2.11 13.66
N ASN A 353 17.04 2.03 12.39
CA ASN A 353 15.93 2.76 11.80
C ASN A 353 15.46 2.09 10.50
N ASP A 354 14.33 2.54 9.98
CA ASP A 354 13.72 2.01 8.76
C ASP A 354 14.59 2.22 7.51
N GLN A 355 15.32 3.34 7.44
CA GLN A 355 16.23 3.62 6.32
C GLN A 355 17.36 2.59 6.20
N GLU A 356 17.88 2.11 7.33
CA GLU A 356 18.89 1.04 7.33
C GLU A 356 18.33 -0.30 6.84
N ARG A 357 17.05 -0.58 7.11
CA ARG A 357 16.34 -1.74 6.58
C ARG A 357 16.08 -1.60 5.08
N VAL A 358 15.67 -0.41 4.61
CA VAL A 358 15.53 -0.07 3.18
C VAL A 358 16.86 -0.28 2.45
N ASN A 359 17.96 0.24 3.00
CA ASN A 359 19.31 0.09 2.45
C ASN A 359 19.72 -1.39 2.36
N ALA A 360 19.45 -2.16 3.41
CA ALA A 360 19.77 -3.58 3.45
C ALA A 360 18.92 -4.40 2.46
N ALA A 361 17.64 -4.09 2.33
CA ALA A 361 16.74 -4.72 1.35
C ALA A 361 17.20 -4.44 -0.09
N ALA A 362 17.55 -3.19 -0.40
CA ALA A 362 18.09 -2.80 -1.69
C ALA A 362 19.40 -3.54 -2.00
N THR A 363 20.27 -3.69 -1.00
CA THR A 363 21.56 -4.38 -1.13
C THR A 363 21.38 -5.88 -1.39
N LEU A 364 20.47 -6.54 -0.66
CA LEU A 364 20.15 -7.95 -0.88
C LEU A 364 19.48 -8.18 -2.23
N ALA A 365 18.55 -7.30 -2.64
CA ALA A 365 17.88 -7.39 -3.93
C ALA A 365 18.85 -7.23 -5.11
N ALA A 366 19.78 -6.28 -5.04
CA ALA A 366 20.84 -6.13 -6.03
C ALA A 366 21.78 -7.36 -6.06
N GLY A 367 22.06 -7.96 -4.90
CA GLY A 367 22.80 -9.22 -4.80
C GLY A 367 22.07 -10.39 -5.47
N ALA A 368 20.80 -10.58 -5.12
CA ALA A 368 19.92 -11.64 -5.63
C ALA A 368 19.72 -11.53 -7.14
N TYR A 369 19.48 -10.32 -7.65
CA TYR A 369 19.36 -10.05 -9.07
C TYR A 369 20.62 -10.44 -9.85
N ARG A 370 21.81 -10.12 -9.33
CA ARG A 370 23.09 -10.51 -9.95
C ARG A 370 23.36 -12.02 -9.94
N GLN A 371 22.75 -12.75 -9.01
CA GLN A 371 22.79 -14.22 -8.96
C GLN A 371 21.69 -14.86 -9.83
N GLY A 372 20.89 -14.05 -10.53
CA GLY A 372 19.77 -14.53 -11.33
C GLY A 372 18.66 -15.16 -10.48
N MET A 373 18.47 -14.70 -9.24
CA MET A 373 17.34 -15.12 -8.42
C MET A 373 16.08 -14.38 -8.87
N ASP A 374 14.98 -15.10 -9.00
CA ASP A 374 13.67 -14.51 -9.32
C ASP A 374 12.79 -14.36 -8.06
N ARG A 375 13.24 -14.92 -6.94
CA ARG A 375 12.57 -14.87 -5.64
C ARG A 375 13.55 -14.87 -4.48
N ILE A 376 13.20 -14.18 -3.40
CA ILE A 376 13.75 -14.30 -2.06
C ILE A 376 12.62 -14.82 -1.17
N ALA A 377 12.81 -16.02 -0.63
CA ALA A 377 11.83 -16.72 0.19
C ALA A 377 12.08 -16.56 1.69
N ASP A 378 13.32 -16.28 2.07
CA ASP A 378 13.76 -16.13 3.46
C ASP A 378 15.03 -15.26 3.48
N VAL A 379 15.21 -14.48 4.55
CA VAL A 379 16.46 -13.79 4.86
C VAL A 379 16.92 -14.16 6.26
N VAL A 380 18.07 -14.82 6.34
CA VAL A 380 18.66 -15.21 7.63
C VAL A 380 19.94 -14.44 7.91
N GLN A 381 20.19 -14.14 9.19
CA GLN A 381 21.45 -13.59 9.66
C GLN A 381 22.28 -14.69 10.34
N ASN A 382 23.59 -14.72 10.10
CA ASN A 382 24.52 -15.54 10.88
C ASN A 382 25.23 -14.75 11.99
N ASP A 383 25.89 -15.48 12.88
CA ASP A 383 26.63 -14.93 14.04
C ASP A 383 27.80 -14.01 13.65
N GLN A 384 28.19 -13.99 12.37
CA GLN A 384 29.25 -13.13 11.83
C GLN A 384 28.71 -11.84 11.20
N GLY A 385 27.41 -11.55 11.36
CA GLY A 385 26.78 -10.35 10.82
C GLY A 385 26.63 -10.39 9.29
N ARG A 386 26.48 -11.57 8.70
CA ARG A 386 26.12 -11.73 7.28
C ARG A 386 24.65 -12.06 7.13
N LEU A 387 24.00 -11.37 6.20
CA LEU A 387 22.64 -11.63 5.74
C LEU A 387 22.70 -12.57 4.53
N PHE A 388 21.82 -13.57 4.49
CA PHE A 388 21.67 -14.51 3.38
C PHE A 388 20.22 -14.48 2.90
N ALA A 389 20.02 -14.05 1.66
CA ALA A 389 18.77 -14.19 0.94
C ALA A 389 18.72 -15.56 0.27
N LEU A 390 17.68 -16.34 0.57
CA LEU A 390 17.53 -17.73 0.16
C LEU A 390 16.33 -17.90 -0.77
N ASP A 391 16.49 -18.64 -1.86
CA ASP A 391 15.36 -19.18 -2.63
C ASP A 391 15.11 -20.63 -2.20
N ARG A 392 14.25 -20.85 -1.20
CA ARG A 392 13.81 -22.21 -0.83
C ARG A 392 12.64 -22.63 -1.74
N GLN A 393 12.91 -23.38 -2.79
CA GLN A 393 11.92 -24.33 -3.32
C GLN A 393 11.96 -25.59 -2.46
N ALA A 394 10.81 -26.19 -2.19
CA ALA A 394 10.65 -27.26 -1.21
C ALA A 394 11.51 -28.51 -1.46
N ASP A 395 12.09 -28.66 -2.67
CA ASP A 395 12.72 -29.92 -3.12
C ASP A 395 14.12 -29.74 -3.79
N ASP A 396 14.78 -28.57 -3.73
CA ASP A 396 16.06 -28.31 -4.45
C ASP A 396 17.28 -28.15 -3.50
N PRO A 397 18.27 -29.07 -3.54
CA PRO A 397 19.52 -28.96 -2.77
C PRO A 397 20.52 -27.91 -3.30
N SER A 398 20.22 -27.24 -4.41
CA SER A 398 21.07 -26.22 -5.05
C SER A 398 20.61 -24.76 -4.82
N ALA A 399 19.94 -24.50 -3.69
CA ALA A 399 19.40 -23.19 -3.33
C ALA A 399 20.35 -22.04 -3.70
N ARG A 400 19.90 -21.15 -4.58
CA ARG A 400 20.65 -19.93 -4.93
C ARG A 400 20.67 -19.02 -3.71
N VAL A 401 21.87 -18.57 -3.35
CA VAL A 401 22.08 -17.72 -2.17
C VAL A 401 22.73 -16.42 -2.62
N ALA A 402 22.11 -15.29 -2.27
CA ALA A 402 22.77 -14.00 -2.27
C ALA A 402 23.09 -13.60 -0.83
N TRP A 403 24.21 -12.90 -0.62
CA TRP A 403 24.60 -12.48 0.71
C TRP A 403 25.13 -11.04 0.72
N ALA A 404 24.99 -10.41 1.88
CA ALA A 404 25.55 -9.09 2.17
C ALA A 404 26.07 -9.04 3.61
N ASN A 405 27.10 -8.21 3.87
CA ASN A 405 27.47 -7.87 5.24
C ASN A 405 26.44 -6.90 5.81
N LEU A 406 25.93 -7.16 7.02
CA LEU A 406 24.89 -6.34 7.65
C LEU A 406 25.34 -4.89 7.85
N GLN A 407 26.58 -4.63 8.25
CA GLN A 407 27.06 -3.25 8.47
C GLN A 407 27.13 -2.48 7.15
N ASP A 408 27.65 -3.11 6.11
CA ASP A 408 27.72 -2.50 4.77
C ASP A 408 26.31 -2.29 4.21
N ALA A 409 25.43 -3.28 4.38
CA ALA A 409 24.05 -3.24 3.89
C ALA A 409 23.22 -2.13 4.55
N ARG A 410 23.47 -1.82 5.83
CA ARG A 410 22.82 -0.68 6.52
C ARG A 410 23.24 0.67 5.95
N GLY A 411 24.49 0.79 5.48
CA GLY A 411 25.06 2.04 4.96
C GLY A 411 24.96 2.22 3.44
N GLN A 412 24.75 1.14 2.69
CA GLN A 412 24.69 1.17 1.23
C GLN A 412 23.36 1.75 0.75
N SER A 413 23.41 2.88 0.05
CA SER A 413 22.19 3.57 -0.38
C SER A 413 21.44 2.82 -1.47
N VAL A 414 20.13 3.07 -1.56
CA VAL A 414 19.27 2.62 -2.67
C VAL A 414 19.89 2.94 -4.03
N GLN A 415 20.49 4.13 -4.18
CA GLN A 415 21.14 4.54 -5.43
C GLN A 415 22.35 3.65 -5.76
N GLN A 416 23.20 3.33 -4.78
CA GLN A 416 24.35 2.45 -5.01
C GLN A 416 23.91 1.04 -5.44
N SER A 417 22.87 0.50 -4.81
CA SER A 417 22.25 -0.78 -5.20
C SER A 417 21.61 -0.73 -6.59
N THR A 418 21.00 0.41 -6.95
CA THR A 418 20.45 0.67 -8.29
C THR A 418 21.53 0.65 -9.36
N ASP A 419 22.67 1.31 -9.11
CA ASP A 419 23.80 1.33 -10.02
C ASP A 419 24.39 -0.09 -10.23
N GLN A 420 24.40 -0.93 -9.19
CA GLN A 420 24.85 -2.33 -9.29
C GLN A 420 23.95 -3.16 -10.22
N VAL A 421 22.63 -2.99 -10.14
CA VAL A 421 21.67 -3.65 -11.06
C VAL A 421 21.91 -3.20 -12.49
N GLY A 422 22.02 -1.89 -12.73
CA GLY A 422 22.24 -1.34 -14.08
C GLY A 422 23.60 -1.71 -14.69
N GLN A 423 24.65 -1.88 -13.89
CA GLN A 423 25.93 -2.41 -14.36
C GLN A 423 25.83 -3.87 -14.80
N HIS A 424 25.08 -4.69 -14.04
CA HIS A 424 24.89 -6.09 -14.36
C HIS A 424 24.11 -6.30 -15.65
N GLN A 425 23.03 -5.54 -15.86
CA GLN A 425 22.24 -5.58 -17.10
C GLN A 425 23.11 -5.29 -18.33
N ARG A 426 23.89 -4.19 -18.29
CA ARG A 426 24.81 -3.83 -19.38
C ARG A 426 25.86 -4.90 -19.64
N ALA A 427 26.33 -5.58 -18.59
CA ALA A 427 27.28 -6.68 -18.73
C ALA A 427 26.65 -7.95 -19.34
N GLN A 428 25.35 -8.21 -19.12
CA GLN A 428 24.63 -9.32 -19.75
C GLN A 428 24.31 -9.03 -21.23
N GLU A 429 23.95 -7.79 -21.57
CA GLU A 429 23.62 -7.36 -22.95
C GLU A 429 24.85 -7.33 -23.87
N ALA A 430 26.04 -7.12 -23.33
CA ALA A 430 27.30 -7.10 -24.08
C ALA A 430 27.88 -8.50 -24.39
N GLN A 431 27.24 -9.59 -23.94
CA GLN A 431 27.70 -10.95 -24.26
C GLN A 431 27.15 -11.41 -25.62
N PRO A 432 28.00 -11.88 -26.56
CA PRO A 432 27.53 -12.36 -27.86
C PRO A 432 26.68 -13.62 -27.68
N ARG A 433 25.44 -13.59 -28.18
CA ARG A 433 24.61 -14.79 -28.36
C ARG A 433 25.37 -15.77 -29.25
N VAL A 434 25.82 -16.89 -28.69
CA VAL A 434 26.26 -18.03 -29.51
C VAL A 434 25.00 -18.58 -30.16
N GLU A 435 24.78 -18.22 -31.43
CA GLU A 435 23.80 -18.85 -32.28
C GLU A 435 24.08 -20.36 -32.31
N GLN A 436 23.12 -21.14 -31.81
CA GLN A 436 23.08 -22.57 -32.07
C GLN A 436 22.84 -22.76 -33.57
N ALA A 437 23.90 -23.14 -34.29
CA ALA A 437 23.83 -23.47 -35.70
C ALA A 437 22.99 -24.75 -35.91
N PRO A 438 22.23 -24.86 -37.03
CA PRO A 438 21.41 -26.03 -37.32
C PRO A 438 22.26 -27.23 -37.78
N GLY A 439 21.90 -28.41 -37.26
CA GLY A 439 22.18 -29.77 -37.74
C GLY A 439 23.36 -30.02 -38.68
N LEU A 440 24.38 -30.72 -38.18
CA LEU A 440 25.27 -31.55 -38.99
C LEU A 440 25.24 -32.99 -38.47
N GLN A 441 24.99 -33.88 -39.42
CA GLN A 441 24.92 -35.33 -39.28
C GLN A 441 26.14 -35.92 -38.55
N SER A 442 25.88 -36.89 -37.71
CA SER A 442 26.86 -37.75 -37.05
C SER A 442 27.80 -38.39 -38.08
N PRO A 443 29.13 -38.31 -37.92
CA PRO A 443 30.03 -39.27 -38.52
C PRO A 443 30.10 -40.52 -37.64
N GLU A 444 29.91 -41.64 -38.33
CA GLU A 444 30.06 -43.02 -37.89
C GLU A 444 31.39 -43.23 -37.14
N VAL A 445 31.32 -43.67 -35.88
CA VAL A 445 32.50 -44.06 -35.10
C VAL A 445 32.85 -45.50 -35.44
N ASN A 446 33.91 -45.64 -36.23
CA ASN A 446 34.60 -46.91 -36.48
C ASN A 446 35.22 -47.41 -35.15
N GLN A 447 34.83 -48.59 -34.70
CA GLN A 447 35.43 -49.27 -33.54
C GLN A 447 36.76 -49.93 -33.97
N PRO A 448 37.87 -49.77 -33.22
CA PRO A 448 39.00 -50.66 -33.36
C PRO A 448 38.81 -51.92 -32.49
N GLU A 449 38.94 -53.04 -33.17
CA GLU A 449 38.93 -54.43 -32.74
C GLU A 449 39.96 -54.70 -31.62
N VAL A 450 39.49 -55.22 -30.48
CA VAL A 450 40.37 -55.70 -29.40
C VAL A 450 40.75 -57.15 -29.67
N ALA A 451 41.97 -57.35 -30.16
CA ALA A 451 42.59 -58.66 -30.27
C ALA A 451 42.94 -59.22 -28.88
N ALA A 452 42.33 -60.34 -28.51
CA ALA A 452 42.79 -61.19 -27.40
C ALA A 452 43.86 -62.19 -27.90
N PRO A 453 44.95 -62.43 -27.15
CA PRO A 453 45.95 -63.40 -27.53
C PRO A 453 45.50 -64.83 -27.20
N ARG A 454 45.81 -65.74 -28.12
CA ARG A 454 45.61 -67.19 -27.99
C ARG A 454 46.34 -67.76 -26.76
N ARG A 455 45.64 -68.62 -26.00
CA ARG A 455 46.04 -70.01 -25.78
C ARG A 455 44.85 -70.87 -25.38
#